data_AF-A0A4U1EIP6-F1
#
_entry.id   AF-A0A4U1EIP6-F1
#
_cell.length_a   1.000
_cell.length_b   1.000
_cell.length_c   1.000
_cell.angle_alpha   90.00
_cell.angle_beta   90.00
_cell.angle_gamma   90.00
#
_symmetry.space_group_name_H-M   'P 1'
#
loop_
_entity.id
_entity.type
_entity.pdbx_description
1 polymer ?
#
loop_
_entity_poly.entity_id
_entity_poly.type
_entity_poly.pdbx_seq_one_letter_code
_entity_poly.pdbx_strand_id
1 'polypeptide(L)'
;MTFEMSHETLYLAVKLVDHYLMEVICKRDKLQLLGSTAFLIAAKFEEPSPPCVDDFLYICDDIYKRDEMLAMEISILKTLKFDINIPIAYHFLRRYAKCVHASMKTLTLSRFICEMTLQEYDYVQERASKLAAGSFLLALYMKKLGHLAPTLEYYSGYKTSDLHPLVRQLNILLTLRLCNRLKTVHSKYSHQVFFEVTKIPPLDVLKLEEILNCC
;
A
#
# COMPACT_ATOMS: atom_id res chain seq x y z
N MET A 1 -1.19 20.98 8.61
CA MET A 1 -0.03 20.21 9.10
C MET A 1 -0.02 18.88 8.36
N THR A 2 1.12 18.43 7.85
CA THR A 2 1.24 17.11 7.22
C THR A 2 2.30 16.35 7.98
N PHE A 3 1.98 15.15 8.43
CA PHE A 3 2.97 14.30 9.07
C PHE A 3 3.87 13.64 8.02
N GLU A 4 5.18 13.75 8.19
CA GLU A 4 6.17 13.08 7.34
C GLU A 4 6.45 11.66 7.88
N MET A 5 5.42 10.83 7.90
CA MET A 5 5.51 9.44 8.39
C MET A 5 6.01 8.46 7.34
N SER A 6 6.55 7.34 7.81
CA SER A 6 7.04 6.24 7.00
C SER A 6 5.94 5.57 6.17
N HIS A 7 6.36 4.82 5.16
CA HIS A 7 5.43 4.00 4.38
C HIS A 7 4.91 2.83 5.21
N GLU A 8 5.74 2.28 6.09
CA GLU A 8 5.35 1.25 7.05
C GLU A 8 4.11 1.67 7.86
N THR A 9 4.13 2.88 8.44
CA THR A 9 3.00 3.44 9.20
C THR A 9 1.71 3.51 8.38
N LEU A 10 1.77 4.00 7.13
CA LEU A 10 0.59 4.08 6.26
C LEU A 10 -0.01 2.69 5.99
N TYR A 11 0.82 1.72 5.63
CA TYR A 11 0.33 0.38 5.30
C TYR A 11 -0.23 -0.33 6.53
N LEU A 12 0.41 -0.16 7.69
CA LEU A 12 -0.09 -0.72 8.95
C LEU A 12 -1.42 -0.08 9.35
N ALA A 13 -1.55 1.24 9.23
CA ALA A 13 -2.81 1.95 9.50
C ALA A 13 -3.97 1.40 8.66
N VAL A 14 -3.77 1.20 7.35
CA VAL A 14 -4.79 0.60 6.48
C VAL A 14 -5.13 -0.82 6.93
N LYS A 15 -4.13 -1.64 7.26
CA LYS A 15 -4.39 -3.00 7.77
C LYS A 15 -5.14 -3.03 9.10
N LEU A 16 -4.85 -2.11 10.01
CA LEU A 16 -5.62 -1.97 11.26
C LEU A 16 -7.08 -1.62 10.98
N VAL A 17 -7.36 -0.72 10.03
CA VAL A 17 -8.72 -0.38 9.61
C VAL A 17 -9.43 -1.61 9.02
N ASP A 18 -8.80 -2.30 8.07
CA ASP A 18 -9.38 -3.47 7.40
C ASP A 18 -9.72 -4.57 8.41
N HIS A 19 -8.76 -4.95 9.26
CA HIS A 19 -8.95 -6.00 10.26
C HIS A 19 -9.98 -5.63 11.32
N TYR A 20 -10.07 -4.35 11.72
CA TYR A 20 -11.11 -3.90 12.63
C TYR A 20 -12.51 -4.00 12.00
N LEU A 21 -12.66 -3.58 10.74
CA LEU A 21 -13.92 -3.61 10.01
C LEU A 21 -14.39 -5.02 9.65
N MET A 22 -13.49 -6.01 9.65
CA MET A 22 -13.87 -7.43 9.55
C MET A 22 -14.65 -7.93 10.77
N GLU A 23 -14.38 -7.37 11.95
CA GLU A 23 -14.95 -7.82 13.22
C GLU A 23 -16.05 -6.88 13.75
N VAL A 24 -16.03 -5.60 13.35
CA VAL A 24 -16.90 -4.55 13.91
C VAL A 24 -17.61 -3.76 12.83
N ILE A 25 -18.95 -3.70 12.93
CA ILE A 25 -19.77 -2.82 12.11
C ILE A 25 -19.55 -1.37 12.54
N CYS A 26 -18.92 -0.57 11.67
CA CYS A 26 -18.67 0.85 11.90
C CYS A 26 -19.64 1.72 11.09
N LYS A 27 -20.21 2.74 11.72
CA LYS A 27 -21.05 3.73 11.04
C LYS A 27 -20.21 4.70 10.23
N ARG A 28 -20.78 5.22 9.14
CA ARG A 28 -20.10 6.11 8.19
C ARG A 28 -19.48 7.34 8.85
N ASP A 29 -20.18 7.96 9.80
CA ASP A 29 -19.74 9.15 10.54
C ASP A 29 -18.56 8.88 11.49
N LYS A 30 -18.26 7.61 11.78
CA LYS A 30 -17.13 7.18 12.62
C LYS A 30 -15.93 6.66 11.83
N LEU A 31 -16.01 6.58 10.50
CA LEU A 31 -14.91 6.07 9.66
C LEU A 31 -13.66 6.94 9.71
N GLN A 32 -13.81 8.27 9.77
CA GLN A 32 -12.65 9.17 9.90
C GLN A 32 -11.99 9.02 11.27
N LEU A 33 -12.76 8.93 12.36
CA LEU A 33 -12.24 8.63 13.70
C LEU A 33 -11.49 7.30 13.73
N LEU A 34 -12.07 6.24 13.14
CA LEU A 34 -11.41 4.94 13.02
C LEU A 34 -10.09 5.06 12.25
N GLY A 35 -10.11 5.70 11.08
CA GLY A 35 -8.93 5.87 10.24
C GLY A 35 -7.82 6.67 10.91
N SER A 36 -8.14 7.81 11.54
CA SER A 36 -7.15 8.63 12.25
C SER A 36 -6.59 7.92 13.47
N THR A 37 -7.43 7.20 14.21
CA THR A 37 -6.98 6.44 15.39
C THR A 37 -6.13 5.22 15.00
N ALA A 38 -6.48 4.52 13.93
CA ALA A 38 -5.65 3.44 13.39
C ALA A 38 -4.28 3.97 12.93
N PHE A 39 -4.26 5.16 12.34
CA PHE A 39 -3.01 5.84 11.97
C PHE A 39 -2.18 6.22 13.20
N LEU A 40 -2.80 6.74 14.27
CA LEU A 40 -2.14 6.99 15.54
C LEU A 40 -1.51 5.72 16.13
N ILE A 41 -2.24 4.60 16.14
CA ILE A 41 -1.72 3.31 16.63
C ILE A 41 -0.52 2.88 15.80
N ALA A 42 -0.63 2.91 14.47
CA ALA A 42 0.47 2.56 13.58
C ALA A 42 1.69 3.47 13.79
N ALA A 43 1.49 4.77 13.96
CA ALA A 43 2.57 5.73 14.20
C ALA A 43 3.31 5.40 15.50
N LYS A 44 2.58 5.13 16.59
CA LYS A 44 3.19 4.70 17.86
C LYS A 44 3.97 3.40 17.77
N PHE A 45 3.68 2.57 16.78
CA PHE A 45 4.32 1.28 16.58
C PHE A 45 5.57 1.38 15.70
N GLU A 46 5.50 2.14 14.59
CA GLU A 46 6.54 2.19 13.56
C GLU A 46 7.48 3.40 13.67
N GLU A 47 7.00 4.54 14.19
CA GLU A 47 7.78 5.79 14.18
C GLU A 47 8.67 5.90 15.43
N PRO A 48 9.93 6.35 15.29
CA PRO A 48 10.79 6.66 16.44
C PRO A 48 10.21 7.77 17.33
N SER A 49 9.49 8.72 16.72
CA SER A 49 8.89 9.88 17.36
C SER A 49 7.47 10.09 16.82
N PRO A 50 6.47 9.35 17.33
CA PRO A 50 5.10 9.46 16.84
C PRO A 50 4.47 10.81 17.23
N PRO A 51 3.58 11.39 16.38
CA PRO A 51 2.77 12.54 16.76
C PRO A 51 1.89 12.22 17.97
N CYS A 52 1.57 13.24 18.76
CA CYS A 52 0.72 13.07 19.93
C CYS A 52 -0.77 13.02 19.52
N VAL A 53 -1.63 12.61 20.47
CA VAL A 53 -3.09 12.55 20.24
C VAL A 53 -3.63 13.91 19.78
N ASP A 54 -3.14 15.01 20.35
CA ASP A 54 -3.61 16.36 20.04
C ASP A 54 -3.28 16.76 18.59
N ASP A 55 -2.18 16.26 18.03
CA ASP A 55 -1.85 16.49 16.62
C ASP A 55 -2.87 15.79 15.68
N PHE A 56 -3.34 14.60 16.05
CA PHE A 56 -4.36 13.88 15.29
C PHE A 56 -5.76 14.50 15.43
N LEU A 57 -6.09 15.02 16.61
CA LEU A 57 -7.33 15.78 16.81
C LEU A 57 -7.34 17.04 15.92
N TYR A 58 -6.22 17.77 15.89
CA TYR A 58 -6.05 18.95 15.05
C TYR A 58 -6.21 18.64 13.56
N ILE A 59 -5.63 17.54 13.05
CA ILE A 59 -5.80 17.15 11.63
C ILE A 59 -7.24 16.72 11.31
N CYS A 60 -8.00 16.29 12.31
CA CYS A 60 -9.42 16.01 12.15
C CYS A 60 -10.31 17.26 12.32
N ASP A 61 -9.75 18.47 12.23
CA ASP A 61 -10.46 19.75 12.46
C ASP A 61 -11.19 19.79 13.83
N ASP A 62 -10.62 19.12 14.85
CA ASP A 62 -11.17 19.04 16.21
C ASP A 62 -12.63 18.58 16.30
N ILE A 63 -13.14 17.87 15.28
CA ILE A 63 -14.51 17.35 15.26
C ILE A 63 -14.73 16.22 16.29
N TYR A 64 -13.66 15.67 16.82
CA TYR A 64 -13.66 14.60 17.81
C TYR A 64 -13.02 15.07 19.11
N LYS A 65 -13.52 14.57 20.24
CA LYS A 65 -12.90 14.80 21.54
C LYS A 65 -11.76 13.81 21.79
N ARG A 66 -10.79 14.20 22.63
CA ARG A 66 -9.69 13.33 23.07
C ARG A 66 -10.19 11.98 23.59
N ASP A 67 -11.21 11.99 24.44
CA ASP A 67 -11.78 10.77 25.01
C ASP A 67 -12.41 9.85 23.95
N GLU A 68 -12.95 10.41 22.85
CA GLU A 68 -13.48 9.60 21.74
C GLU A 68 -12.37 8.89 20.98
N MET A 69 -11.24 9.56 20.73
CA MET A 69 -10.07 8.97 20.08
C MET A 69 -9.42 7.91 20.97
N LEU A 70 -9.27 8.17 22.27
CA LEU A 70 -8.76 7.19 23.22
C LEU A 70 -9.68 5.97 23.35
N ALA A 71 -11.01 6.18 23.36
CA ALA A 71 -11.97 5.08 23.37
C ALA A 71 -11.89 4.24 22.09
N MET A 72 -11.76 4.87 20.92
CA MET A 72 -11.56 4.18 19.65
C MET A 72 -10.24 3.39 19.65
N GLU A 73 -9.17 3.95 20.21
CA GLU A 73 -7.87 3.29 20.30
C GLU A 73 -7.96 2.00 21.12
N ILE A 74 -8.57 2.09 22.30
CA ILE A 74 -8.82 0.93 23.17
C ILE A 74 -9.69 -0.10 22.46
N SER A 75 -10.72 0.35 21.72
CA SER A 75 -11.59 -0.54 20.94
C SER A 75 -10.80 -1.33 19.90
N ILE A 76 -10.02 -0.65 19.06
CA ILE A 76 -9.20 -1.28 18.01
C ILE A 76 -8.26 -2.31 18.62
N LEU A 77 -7.48 -1.93 19.64
CA LEU A 77 -6.50 -2.81 20.26
C LEU A 77 -7.15 -4.03 20.93
N LYS A 78 -8.30 -3.86 21.59
CA LYS A 78 -9.03 -4.99 22.19
C LYS A 78 -9.62 -5.93 21.14
N THR A 79 -10.24 -5.40 20.09
CA THR A 79 -10.79 -6.19 18.99
C THR A 79 -9.72 -7.05 18.34
N LEU A 80 -8.54 -6.47 18.09
CA LEU A 80 -7.40 -7.16 17.50
C LEU A 80 -6.58 -7.96 18.53
N LYS A 81 -7.01 -8.03 19.79
CA LYS A 81 -6.31 -8.74 20.88
C LYS A 81 -4.84 -8.32 21.03
N PHE A 82 -4.55 -7.04 20.74
CA PHE A 82 -3.20 -6.47 20.68
C PHE A 82 -2.26 -7.14 19.66
N ASP A 83 -2.77 -8.01 18.77
CA ASP A 83 -1.99 -8.60 17.68
C ASP A 83 -1.98 -7.67 16.47
N ILE A 84 -1.16 -6.62 16.59
CA ILE A 84 -0.99 -5.58 15.55
C ILE A 84 0.28 -5.76 14.72
N ASN A 85 1.01 -6.87 14.89
CA ASN A 85 2.18 -7.25 14.07
C ASN A 85 1.74 -7.81 12.71
N ILE A 86 0.94 -7.03 11.97
CA ILE A 86 0.31 -7.48 10.73
C ILE A 86 1.32 -7.37 9.58
N PRO A 87 1.57 -8.44 8.80
CA PRO A 87 2.46 -8.36 7.65
C PRO A 87 1.97 -7.37 6.59
N ILE A 88 2.77 -6.33 6.32
CA ILE A 88 2.46 -5.32 5.29
C ILE A 88 3.24 -5.56 4.00
N ALA A 89 2.62 -5.22 2.86
CA ALA A 89 3.20 -5.46 1.54
C ALA A 89 4.51 -4.70 1.33
N TYR A 90 4.67 -3.53 1.97
CA TYR A 90 5.88 -2.73 1.82
C TYR A 90 7.16 -3.41 2.32
N HIS A 91 7.10 -4.22 3.38
CA HIS A 91 8.26 -5.00 3.83
C HIS A 91 8.71 -6.03 2.78
N PHE A 92 7.76 -6.73 2.16
CA PHE A 92 8.05 -7.67 1.08
C PHE A 92 8.63 -6.97 -0.14
N LEU A 93 8.11 -5.80 -0.51
CA LEU A 93 8.67 -4.98 -1.61
C LEU A 93 10.14 -4.64 -1.38
N ARG A 94 10.51 -4.19 -0.18
CA ARG A 94 11.90 -3.88 0.17
C ARG A 94 12.78 -5.11 0.08
N ARG A 95 12.29 -6.26 0.56
CA ARG A 95 13.00 -7.54 0.46
C ARG A 95 13.24 -7.93 -1.00
N TYR A 96 12.20 -7.92 -1.83
CA TYR A 96 12.31 -8.31 -3.24
C TYR A 96 13.25 -7.38 -4.01
N ALA A 97 13.18 -6.07 -3.79
CA ALA A 97 14.09 -5.10 -4.40
C ALA A 97 15.56 -5.38 -4.05
N LYS A 98 15.84 -5.76 -2.80
CA LYS A 98 17.20 -6.12 -2.36
C LYS A 98 17.68 -7.40 -3.05
N CYS A 99 16.83 -8.43 -3.14
CA CYS A 99 17.16 -9.71 -3.77
C CYS A 99 17.45 -9.60 -5.28
N VAL A 100 16.72 -8.74 -5.99
CA VAL A 100 16.91 -8.54 -7.44
C VAL A 100 17.88 -7.40 -7.79
N HIS A 101 18.54 -6.81 -6.78
CA HIS A 101 19.43 -5.65 -6.93
C HIS A 101 18.80 -4.48 -7.71
N ALA A 102 17.53 -4.21 -7.45
CA ALA A 102 16.79 -3.20 -8.20
C ALA A 102 17.24 -1.77 -7.88
N SER A 103 17.18 -0.91 -8.90
CA SER A 103 17.39 0.52 -8.70
C SER A 103 16.34 1.12 -7.78
N MET A 104 16.69 2.22 -7.09
CA MET A 104 15.71 2.98 -6.29
C MET A 104 14.51 3.44 -7.11
N LYS A 105 14.69 3.78 -8.38
CA LYS A 105 13.59 4.16 -9.28
C LYS A 105 12.63 3.00 -9.55
N THR A 106 13.15 1.78 -9.70
CA THR A 106 12.33 0.56 -9.88
C THR A 106 11.55 0.22 -8.60
N LEU A 107 12.21 0.29 -7.44
CA LEU A 107 11.53 0.11 -6.14
C LEU A 107 10.44 1.17 -5.95
N THR A 108 10.71 2.44 -6.25
CA THR A 108 9.71 3.52 -6.13
C THR A 108 8.53 3.31 -7.09
N LEU A 109 8.77 2.86 -8.31
CA LEU A 109 7.69 2.50 -9.25
C LEU A 109 6.85 1.34 -8.69
N SER A 110 7.49 0.28 -8.19
CA SER A 110 6.76 -0.83 -7.58
C SER A 110 5.98 -0.41 -6.33
N ARG A 111 6.53 0.49 -5.52
CA ARG A 111 5.87 1.04 -4.34
C ARG A 111 4.65 1.87 -4.73
N PHE A 112 4.76 2.67 -5.78
CA PHE A 112 3.64 3.41 -6.34
C PHE A 112 2.50 2.46 -6.75
N ILE A 113 2.79 1.41 -7.51
CA ILE A 113 1.79 0.42 -7.94
C ILE A 113 1.12 -0.23 -6.74
N CYS A 114 1.90 -0.63 -5.73
CA CYS A 114 1.36 -1.26 -4.54
C CYS A 114 0.57 -0.29 -3.65
N GLU A 115 0.98 0.98 -3.52
CA GLU A 115 0.27 1.97 -2.70
C GLU A 115 -1.07 2.35 -3.33
N MET A 116 -1.21 2.19 -4.65
CA MET A 116 -2.51 2.34 -5.32
C MET A 116 -3.53 1.31 -4.89
N THR A 117 -3.12 0.10 -4.52
CA THR A 117 -4.05 -0.96 -4.12
C THR A 117 -4.69 -0.67 -2.77
N LEU A 118 -4.10 0.21 -1.95
CA LEU A 118 -4.66 0.58 -0.64
C LEU A 118 -5.99 1.34 -0.73
N GLN A 119 -6.30 1.90 -1.90
CA GLN A 119 -7.53 2.69 -2.13
C GLN A 119 -8.66 1.84 -2.71
N GLU A 120 -8.40 0.57 -3.00
CA GLU A 120 -9.26 -0.28 -3.82
C GLU A 120 -9.65 -1.54 -3.04
N TYR A 121 -10.95 -1.70 -2.79
CA TYR A 121 -11.49 -2.78 -1.95
C TYR A 121 -11.15 -4.19 -2.48
N ASP A 122 -11.07 -4.35 -3.80
CA ASP A 122 -10.82 -5.62 -4.47
C ASP A 122 -9.48 -6.28 -4.06
N TYR A 123 -8.52 -5.50 -3.56
CA TYR A 123 -7.20 -5.99 -3.17
C TYR A 123 -7.06 -6.33 -1.68
N VAL A 124 -8.08 -6.07 -0.86
CA VAL A 124 -8.03 -6.29 0.60
C VAL A 124 -7.75 -7.77 0.94
N GLN A 125 -8.31 -8.68 0.15
CA GLN A 125 -8.17 -10.14 0.34
C GLN A 125 -6.82 -10.70 -0.14
N GLU A 126 -6.08 -9.93 -0.95
CA GLU A 126 -4.80 -10.40 -1.48
C GLU A 126 -3.72 -10.40 -0.41
N ARG A 127 -2.91 -11.46 -0.39
CA ARG A 127 -1.80 -11.58 0.57
C ARG A 127 -0.80 -10.45 0.34
N ALA A 128 -0.33 -9.84 1.41
CA ALA A 128 0.67 -8.77 1.37
C ALA A 128 1.91 -9.13 0.53
N SER A 129 2.40 -10.37 0.64
CA SER A 129 3.54 -10.86 -0.14
C SER A 129 3.24 -11.01 -1.64
N LYS A 130 2.01 -11.36 -2.00
CA LYS A 130 1.54 -11.49 -3.39
C LYS A 130 1.30 -10.12 -4.03
N LEU A 131 0.70 -9.17 -3.29
CA LEU A 131 0.58 -7.77 -3.74
C LEU A 131 1.95 -7.15 -4.02
N ALA A 132 2.91 -7.36 -3.12
CA ALA A 132 4.27 -6.91 -3.31
C ALA A 132 4.92 -7.56 -4.54
N ALA A 133 4.80 -8.88 -4.71
CA ALA A 133 5.41 -9.60 -5.83
C ALA A 133 4.78 -9.18 -7.18
N GLY A 134 3.46 -9.11 -7.27
CA GLY A 134 2.74 -8.67 -8.47
C GLY A 134 3.04 -7.22 -8.84
N SER A 135 3.08 -6.31 -7.86
CA SER A 135 3.45 -4.92 -8.08
C SER A 135 4.89 -4.79 -8.57
N PHE A 136 5.80 -5.59 -8.03
CA PHE A 136 7.20 -5.59 -8.42
C PHE A 136 7.41 -6.17 -9.81
N LEU A 137 6.72 -7.27 -10.13
CA LEU A 137 6.75 -7.91 -11.43
C LEU A 137 6.24 -6.97 -12.53
N LEU A 138 5.12 -6.27 -12.28
CA LEU A 138 4.62 -5.25 -13.20
C LEU A 138 5.63 -4.11 -13.39
N ALA A 139 6.24 -3.61 -12.32
CA ALA A 139 7.28 -2.57 -12.41
C ALA A 139 8.49 -3.01 -13.24
N LEU A 140 8.92 -4.27 -13.11
CA LEU A 140 9.99 -4.86 -13.93
C LEU A 140 9.60 -4.85 -15.42
N TYR A 141 8.39 -5.30 -15.76
CA TYR A 141 7.92 -5.30 -17.15
C TYR A 141 7.78 -3.88 -17.73
N MET A 142 7.21 -2.93 -16.98
CA MET A 142 7.14 -1.51 -17.39
C MET A 142 8.52 -0.89 -17.63
N LYS A 143 9.57 -1.39 -16.95
CA LYS A 143 10.96 -0.95 -17.12
C LYS A 143 11.76 -1.78 -18.11
N LYS A 144 11.15 -2.76 -18.81
CA LYS A 144 11.83 -3.70 -19.70
C LYS A 144 12.93 -4.52 -18.99
N LEU A 145 12.72 -4.81 -17.70
CA LEU A 145 13.60 -5.60 -16.84
C LEU A 145 13.02 -7.01 -16.56
N GLY A 146 12.24 -7.56 -17.51
CA GLY A 146 11.58 -8.87 -17.36
C GLY A 146 12.55 -10.03 -17.14
N HIS A 147 13.81 -9.90 -17.56
CA HIS A 147 14.86 -10.90 -17.30
C HIS A 147 15.15 -11.12 -15.80
N LEU A 148 14.70 -10.23 -14.90
CA LEU A 148 14.83 -10.38 -13.45
C LEU A 148 13.65 -11.15 -12.81
N ALA A 149 12.61 -11.49 -13.58
CA ALA A 149 11.44 -12.22 -13.09
C ALA A 149 11.78 -13.59 -12.48
N PRO A 150 12.71 -14.42 -13.04
CA PRO A 150 13.10 -15.68 -12.41
C PRO A 150 13.72 -15.51 -11.02
N THR A 151 14.51 -14.45 -10.82
CA THR A 151 15.08 -14.13 -9.50
C THR A 151 13.98 -13.73 -8.51
N LEU A 152 13.00 -12.94 -8.95
CA LEU A 152 11.84 -12.61 -8.14
C LEU A 152 11.02 -13.86 -7.77
N GLU A 153 10.77 -14.75 -8.72
CA GLU A 153 10.08 -16.03 -8.51
C GLU A 153 10.79 -16.86 -7.42
N TYR A 154 12.11 -17.04 -7.54
CA TYR A 154 12.91 -17.76 -6.55
C TYR A 154 12.78 -17.21 -5.13
N TYR A 155 12.90 -15.89 -4.94
CA TYR A 155 12.88 -15.27 -3.61
C TYR A 155 11.49 -14.98 -3.05
N SER A 156 10.48 -14.84 -3.91
CA SER A 156 9.09 -14.63 -3.50
C SER A 156 8.34 -15.94 -3.24
N GLY A 157 8.77 -17.03 -3.88
CA GLY A 157 8.11 -18.34 -3.84
C GLY A 157 6.85 -18.44 -4.71
N TYR A 158 6.49 -17.37 -5.43
CA TYR A 158 5.39 -17.38 -6.39
C TYR A 158 5.93 -17.60 -7.79
N LYS A 159 5.32 -18.52 -8.54
CA LYS A 159 5.57 -18.60 -9.98
C LYS A 159 5.07 -17.33 -10.65
N THR A 160 5.79 -16.84 -11.66
CA THR A 160 5.35 -15.70 -12.46
C THR A 160 3.93 -15.91 -12.99
N SER A 161 3.63 -17.11 -13.49
CA SER A 161 2.31 -17.51 -13.99
C SER A 161 1.18 -17.26 -12.98
N ASP A 162 1.43 -17.51 -11.69
CA ASP A 162 0.45 -17.36 -10.62
C ASP A 162 0.20 -15.88 -10.27
N LEU A 163 1.15 -15.01 -10.62
CA LEU A 163 1.07 -13.56 -10.46
C LEU A 163 0.42 -12.88 -11.67
N HIS A 164 0.37 -13.52 -12.84
CA HIS A 164 -0.15 -12.92 -14.08
C HIS A 164 -1.56 -12.32 -13.94
N PRO A 165 -2.55 -12.98 -13.29
CA PRO A 165 -3.88 -12.38 -13.08
C PRO A 165 -3.80 -11.06 -12.31
N LEU A 166 -3.01 -11.02 -11.23
CA LEU A 166 -2.82 -9.82 -10.43
C LEU A 166 -2.07 -8.73 -11.21
N VAL A 167 -1.04 -9.10 -11.97
CA VAL A 167 -0.30 -8.16 -12.84
C VAL A 167 -1.23 -7.49 -13.86
N ARG A 168 -2.16 -8.24 -14.46
CA ARG A 168 -3.18 -7.67 -15.36
C ARG A 168 -4.09 -6.68 -14.63
N GLN A 169 -4.62 -7.06 -13.47
CA GLN A 169 -5.48 -6.20 -12.65
C GLN A 169 -4.77 -4.91 -12.24
N LEU A 170 -3.51 -5.01 -11.79
CA LEU A 170 -2.69 -3.85 -11.44
C LEU A 170 -2.44 -2.94 -12.65
N ASN A 171 -2.18 -3.50 -13.84
CA ASN A 171 -1.98 -2.69 -15.05
C ASN A 171 -3.27 -1.97 -15.48
N ILE A 172 -4.42 -2.63 -15.32
CA ILE A 172 -5.75 -2.02 -15.54
C ILE A 172 -5.99 -0.89 -14.53
N LEU A 173 -5.69 -1.10 -13.24
CA LEU A 173 -5.79 -0.08 -12.20
C LEU A 173 -5.00 1.19 -12.55
N LEU A 174 -3.80 1.03 -13.11
CA LEU A 174 -3.00 2.18 -13.57
C LEU A 174 -3.62 2.89 -14.79
N THR A 175 -4.25 2.14 -15.70
CA THR A 175 -4.85 2.65 -16.95
C THR A 175 -6.18 3.38 -16.73
N LEU A 176 -7.08 2.80 -15.92
CA LEU A 176 -8.42 3.36 -15.64
C LEU A 176 -8.38 4.65 -14.83
N ARG A 177 -7.19 5.02 -14.32
CA ARG A 177 -7.02 6.12 -13.38
C ARG A 177 -7.32 7.52 -13.92
N LEU A 178 -7.52 7.67 -15.23
CA LEU A 178 -8.03 8.91 -15.83
C LEU A 178 -9.43 9.29 -15.29
N CYS A 179 -10.17 8.35 -14.69
CA CYS A 179 -11.53 8.56 -14.19
C CYS A 179 -11.69 8.60 -12.65
N ASN A 180 -10.63 8.36 -11.86
CA ASN A 180 -10.76 8.24 -10.39
C ASN A 180 -10.71 9.61 -9.67
N ARG A 181 -11.56 9.74 -8.63
CA ARG A 181 -11.65 10.95 -7.79
C ARG A 181 -10.47 11.10 -6.83
N LEU A 182 -9.84 9.99 -6.42
CA LEU A 182 -8.71 9.98 -5.49
C LEU A 182 -7.38 10.14 -6.23
N LYS A 183 -6.72 11.30 -6.06
CA LYS A 183 -5.49 11.66 -6.80
C LYS A 183 -4.23 11.69 -5.92
N THR A 184 -4.37 11.62 -4.61
CA THR A 184 -3.27 11.87 -3.63
C THR A 184 -2.04 11.02 -3.88
N VAL A 185 -2.20 9.69 -4.04
CA VAL A 185 -1.07 8.79 -4.31
C VAL A 185 -0.42 9.11 -5.65
N HIS A 186 -1.21 9.40 -6.70
CA HIS A 186 -0.63 9.84 -7.98
C HIS A 186 0.20 11.11 -7.82
N SER A 187 -0.37 12.15 -7.21
CA SER A 187 0.30 13.43 -7.01
C SER A 187 1.60 13.29 -6.20
N LYS A 188 1.59 12.44 -5.16
CA LYS A 188 2.79 12.10 -4.36
C LYS A 188 3.90 11.55 -5.26
N TYR A 189 3.61 10.50 -6.03
CA TYR A 189 4.63 9.83 -6.86
C TYR A 189 4.98 10.57 -8.16
N SER A 190 4.24 11.62 -8.52
CA SER A 190 4.61 12.56 -9.59
C SER A 190 5.71 13.53 -9.19
N HIS A 191 6.01 13.66 -7.90
CA HIS A 191 7.05 14.57 -7.42
C HIS A 191 8.46 14.03 -7.73
N GLN A 192 9.44 14.94 -7.90
CA GLN A 192 10.82 14.59 -8.27
C GLN A 192 11.54 13.71 -7.24
N VAL A 193 11.23 13.89 -5.95
CA VAL A 193 11.73 13.04 -4.85
C VAL A 193 11.33 11.57 -5.04
N PHE A 194 10.21 11.31 -5.73
CA PHE A 194 9.75 9.97 -6.09
C PHE A 194 10.10 9.60 -7.55
N PHE A 195 11.13 10.22 -8.12
CA PHE A 195 11.64 9.99 -9.49
C PHE A 195 10.60 10.17 -10.60
N GLU A 196 9.51 10.89 -10.29
CA GLU A 196 8.38 11.11 -11.20
C GLU A 196 7.90 9.80 -11.86
N VAL A 197 7.84 8.71 -11.09
CA VAL A 197 7.57 7.36 -11.62
C VAL A 197 6.20 7.24 -12.30
N THR A 198 5.28 8.16 -12.00
CA THR A 198 3.99 8.29 -12.68
C THR A 198 4.09 8.63 -14.17
N LYS A 199 5.22 9.22 -14.61
CA LYS A 199 5.48 9.47 -16.05
C LYS A 199 5.80 8.19 -16.82
N ILE A 200 6.02 7.06 -16.15
CA ILE A 200 6.21 5.76 -16.79
C ILE A 200 4.81 5.21 -17.10
N PRO A 201 4.41 5.14 -18.38
CA PRO A 201 3.06 4.73 -18.73
C PRO A 201 2.82 3.25 -18.37
N PRO A 202 1.58 2.86 -18.03
CA PRO A 202 1.20 1.46 -17.96
C PRO A 202 1.44 0.77 -19.30
N LEU A 203 1.55 -0.56 -19.28
CA LEU A 203 1.74 -1.33 -20.49
C LEU A 203 0.44 -1.37 -21.29
N ASP A 204 0.55 -1.26 -22.62
CA ASP A 204 -0.55 -1.61 -23.51
C ASP A 204 -0.98 -3.06 -23.25
N VAL A 205 -2.29 -3.31 -23.35
CA VAL A 205 -2.87 -4.62 -22.99
C VAL A 205 -2.30 -5.73 -23.86
N LEU A 206 -2.18 -5.53 -25.17
CA LEU A 206 -1.65 -6.55 -26.09
C LEU A 206 -0.18 -6.83 -25.78
N LYS A 207 0.59 -5.77 -25.56
CA LYS A 207 2.01 -5.88 -25.20
C LYS A 207 2.20 -6.60 -23.86
N LEU A 208 1.31 -6.35 -22.89
CA LEU A 208 1.35 -7.07 -21.63
C LEU A 208 1.09 -8.56 -21.86
N GLU A 209 0.04 -8.92 -22.61
CA GLU A 209 -0.24 -10.34 -22.92
C GLU A 209 0.91 -11.04 -23.64
N GLU A 210 1.58 -10.37 -24.58
CA GLU A 210 2.78 -10.91 -25.24
C GLU A 210 3.88 -11.26 -24.21
N ILE A 211 4.15 -10.36 -23.27
CA ILE A 211 5.15 -10.58 -22.20
C ILE A 211 4.72 -11.75 -21.30
N LEU A 212 3.46 -11.80 -20.89
CA LEU A 212 2.94 -12.83 -19.99
C LEU A 212 2.85 -14.22 -20.64
N ASN A 213 2.79 -14.30 -21.97
CA ASN A 213 2.77 -15.57 -22.70
C ASN A 213 4.17 -16.10 -23.05
N CYS A 214 5.20 -15.25 -23.01
CA CYS A 214 6.59 -15.64 -23.29
C CYS A 214 7.39 -16.07 -22.05
N CYS A 215 6.86 -15.82 -20.85
CA CYS A 215 7.46 -16.12 -19.55
C CYS A 215 6.70 -17.23 -18.85
#